data_AF-A0A0D8XXZ9-F1
#
_entry.id   AF-A0A0D8XXZ9-F1
#
_cell.length_a   1.000
_cell.length_b   1.000
_cell.length_c   1.000
_cell.angle_alpha   90.00
_cell.angle_beta   90.00
_cell.angle_gamma   90.00
#
_symmetry.space_group_name_H-M   'P 1'
#
loop_
_entity.id
_entity.type
_entity.pdbx_description
1 polymer ?
#
loop_
_entity_poly.entity_id
_entity_poly.type
_entity_poly.pdbx_seq_one_letter_code
_entity_poly.pdbx_strand_id
1 'polypeptide(L)'
;MLDLFKCEFNINWTKLYQESSEPEYAYQGAKGNVIAPKEEKVLFKTTFTNTTQREQEYSFKTERCTRSTSTVIIEKGVCRGMEVALKLKTPCEVVEANAGFHQEVVLNHIGENTNEEELCWGVDSSVRVPPTSETVAELVILEEQCKRDFRIENRMTGKVLVTVTNLKQNNSLVTVIEGNIADIIRGIVNYASKGFTIDGNVSVY
;
A
#
# COMPACT_ATOMS: atom_id res chain seq x y z
N MET A 1 50.99 18.21 9.82
CA MET A 1 50.96 18.19 8.35
C MET A 1 50.01 17.07 7.90
N LEU A 2 48.70 17.22 8.10
CA LEU A 2 47.67 16.23 7.75
C LEU A 2 46.41 16.97 7.31
N ASP A 3 46.58 17.84 6.32
CA ASP A 3 45.45 18.41 5.56
C ASP A 3 45.30 17.62 4.24
N LEU A 4 45.57 16.32 4.35
CA LEU A 4 45.76 15.33 3.29
C LEU A 4 44.39 14.94 2.74
N PHE A 5 44.09 15.48 1.55
CA PHE A 5 42.99 15.15 0.65
C PHE A 5 41.57 15.30 1.22
N LYS A 6 40.97 16.47 0.96
CA LYS A 6 39.52 16.63 1.05
C LYS A 6 38.89 15.98 -0.19
N CYS A 7 38.45 14.73 -0.05
CA CYS A 7 37.79 13.99 -1.13
C CYS A 7 36.27 14.05 -1.00
N GLU A 8 35.58 13.95 -2.14
CA GLU A 8 34.15 13.72 -2.23
C GLU A 8 33.90 12.30 -2.78
N PHE A 9 32.88 11.64 -2.25
CA PHE A 9 32.47 10.29 -2.63
C PHE A 9 31.07 10.35 -3.23
N ASN A 10 30.98 10.12 -4.54
CA ASN A 10 29.72 10.03 -5.24
C ASN A 10 29.35 8.56 -5.46
N ILE A 11 28.23 8.13 -4.86
CA ILE A 11 27.75 6.76 -4.97
C ILE A 11 26.78 6.67 -6.14
N ASN A 12 27.11 5.79 -7.08
CA ASN A 12 26.31 5.49 -8.25
C ASN A 12 25.68 4.10 -8.12
N TRP A 13 24.35 4.09 -8.09
CA TRP A 13 23.51 2.91 -7.93
C TRP A 13 22.97 2.35 -9.26
N THR A 14 23.36 2.89 -10.42
CA THR A 14 22.77 2.51 -11.72
C THR A 14 23.04 1.07 -12.15
N LYS A 15 24.04 0.40 -11.55
CA LYS A 15 24.31 -1.02 -11.75
C LYS A 15 23.75 -1.92 -10.64
N LEU A 16 22.94 -1.36 -9.73
CA LEU A 16 22.19 -2.11 -8.75
C LEU A 16 20.81 -2.45 -9.33
N TYR A 17 20.43 -3.71 -9.22
CA TYR A 17 19.10 -4.20 -9.59
C TYR A 17 18.38 -4.62 -8.32
N GLN A 18 17.14 -4.16 -8.16
CA GLN A 18 16.27 -4.51 -7.06
C GLN A 18 14.95 -5.06 -7.60
N GLU A 19 14.51 -6.17 -7.01
CA GLU A 19 13.25 -6.82 -7.30
C GLU A 19 12.49 -7.07 -5.98
N SER A 20 11.20 -6.81 -5.98
CA SER A 20 10.31 -7.07 -4.84
C SER A 20 9.36 -8.20 -5.20
N SER A 21 9.17 -9.16 -4.29
CA SER A 21 8.16 -10.19 -4.45
C SER A 21 6.75 -9.59 -4.35
N GLU A 22 5.74 -10.35 -4.79
CA GLU A 22 4.36 -10.06 -4.42
C GLU A 22 4.19 -10.12 -2.88
N PRO A 23 3.28 -9.30 -2.30
CA PRO A 23 3.05 -9.30 -0.87
C PRO A 23 2.36 -10.59 -0.41
N GLU A 24 2.90 -11.21 0.64
CA GLU A 24 2.24 -12.31 1.35
C GLU A 24 1.45 -11.76 2.54
N TYR A 25 0.15 -12.06 2.59
CA TYR A 25 -0.73 -11.65 3.69
C TYR A 25 -0.97 -12.78 4.69
N ALA A 26 -0.98 -12.41 5.98
CA ALA A 26 -1.33 -13.29 7.08
C ALA A 26 -2.43 -12.67 7.96
N TYR A 27 -3.29 -13.53 8.50
CA TYR A 27 -4.30 -13.16 9.48
C TYR A 27 -4.20 -14.06 10.71
N GLN A 28 -3.95 -13.49 11.89
CA GLN A 28 -3.86 -14.24 13.14
C GLN A 28 -2.92 -15.46 13.05
N GLY A 29 -1.83 -15.36 12.29
CA GLY A 29 -0.87 -16.46 12.06
C GLY A 29 -1.29 -17.52 11.04
N ALA A 30 -2.50 -17.45 10.48
CA ALA A 30 -2.92 -18.29 9.36
C ALA A 30 -2.53 -17.64 8.02
N LYS A 31 -1.97 -18.45 7.11
CA LYS A 31 -1.69 -18.05 5.73
C LYS A 31 -2.96 -18.15 4.89
N GLY A 32 -3.23 -17.14 4.06
CA GLY A 32 -4.29 -17.16 3.06
C GLY A 32 -5.19 -15.94 3.08
N ASN A 33 -5.91 -15.74 1.98
CA ASN A 33 -6.92 -14.69 1.80
C ASN A 33 -8.18 -15.06 2.59
N VAL A 34 -8.11 -14.94 3.92
CA VAL A 34 -9.32 -15.04 4.76
C VAL A 34 -10.18 -13.84 4.42
N ILE A 35 -11.41 -14.06 3.96
CA ILE A 35 -12.38 -13.00 3.69
C ILE A 35 -12.73 -12.37 5.05
N ALA A 36 -12.56 -11.06 5.19
CA ALA A 36 -12.99 -10.38 6.39
C ALA A 36 -14.54 -10.42 6.46
N PRO A 37 -15.13 -10.58 7.66
CA PRO A 37 -16.57 -10.51 7.79
C PRO A 37 -17.05 -9.13 7.30
N LYS A 38 -18.06 -9.15 6.43
CA LYS A 38 -18.73 -7.93 5.96
C LYS A 38 -19.74 -7.51 7.01
N GLU A 39 -19.70 -6.24 7.40
CA GLU A 39 -20.69 -5.65 8.29
C GLU A 39 -21.78 -5.01 7.44
N GLU A 40 -23.03 -5.42 7.66
CA GLU A 40 -24.19 -4.79 7.03
C GLU A 40 -24.64 -3.61 7.88
N LYS A 41 -24.78 -2.45 7.25
CA LYS A 41 -25.20 -1.23 7.93
C LYS A 41 -26.35 -0.57 7.18
N VAL A 42 -27.49 -0.46 7.87
CA VAL A 42 -28.65 0.30 7.37
C VAL A 42 -28.34 1.78 7.52
N LEU A 43 -28.13 2.47 6.41
CA LEU A 43 -27.88 3.92 6.39
C LEU A 43 -29.16 4.72 6.49
N PHE A 44 -30.23 4.23 5.88
CA PHE A 44 -31.51 4.90 5.86
C PHE A 44 -32.64 3.87 5.81
N LYS A 45 -33.71 4.15 6.54
CA LYS A 45 -34.92 3.34 6.58
C LYS A 45 -36.13 4.27 6.52
N THR A 46 -37.05 4.00 5.61
CA THR A 46 -38.32 4.72 5.53
C THR A 46 -39.46 3.77 5.26
N THR A 47 -40.66 4.16 5.69
CA THR A 47 -41.90 3.43 5.43
C THR A 47 -42.79 4.29 4.55
N PHE A 48 -43.17 3.76 3.40
CA PHE A 48 -44.17 4.36 2.53
C PHE A 48 -45.53 3.73 2.81
N THR A 49 -46.52 4.54 3.13
CA THR A 49 -47.87 4.10 3.49
C THR A 49 -48.86 4.55 2.42
N ASN A 50 -49.58 3.59 1.83
CA ASN A 50 -50.65 3.85 0.88
C ASN A 50 -52.00 3.46 1.50
N THR A 51 -52.81 4.45 1.85
CA THR A 51 -54.16 4.25 2.40
C THR A 51 -55.25 4.27 1.32
N THR A 52 -54.87 4.40 0.05
CA THR A 52 -55.82 4.49 -1.07
C THR A 52 -56.17 3.10 -1.61
N GLN A 53 -57.17 3.07 -2.51
CA GLN A 53 -57.65 1.85 -3.18
C GLN A 53 -56.89 1.54 -4.48
N ARG A 54 -55.82 2.27 -4.79
CA ARG A 54 -55.00 2.08 -6.00
C ARG A 54 -53.53 2.03 -5.62
N GLU A 55 -52.71 1.38 -6.45
CA GLU A 55 -51.26 1.41 -6.27
C GLU A 55 -50.73 2.84 -6.34
N GLN A 56 -49.74 3.15 -5.52
CA GLN A 56 -49.04 4.43 -5.51
C GLN A 56 -47.55 4.21 -5.75
N GLU A 57 -46.95 5.10 -6.52
CA GLU A 57 -45.52 5.10 -6.81
C GLU A 57 -44.86 6.27 -6.07
N TYR A 58 -43.85 5.97 -5.27
CA TYR A 58 -43.05 6.93 -4.51
C TYR A 58 -41.63 6.97 -5.05
N SER A 59 -41.00 8.14 -4.99
CA SER A 59 -39.58 8.28 -5.31
C SER A 59 -38.76 8.20 -4.03
N PHE A 60 -37.71 7.39 -4.05
CA PHE A 60 -36.71 7.26 -3.00
C PHE A 60 -35.35 7.68 -3.57
N LYS A 61 -34.94 8.92 -3.26
CA LYS A 61 -33.67 9.51 -3.70
C LYS A 61 -32.77 9.82 -2.52
N THR A 62 -31.52 9.45 -2.61
CA THR A 62 -30.51 9.70 -1.58
C THR A 62 -29.14 9.82 -2.20
N GLU A 63 -28.32 10.70 -1.66
CA GLU A 63 -26.92 10.90 -2.06
C GLU A 63 -26.05 10.85 -0.81
N ARG A 64 -24.83 10.34 -0.96
CA ARG A 64 -23.88 10.20 0.13
C ARG A 64 -22.45 10.23 -0.40
N CYS A 65 -21.54 10.78 0.39
CA CYS A 65 -20.12 10.57 0.22
C CYS A 65 -19.60 9.62 1.32
N THR A 66 -18.96 8.53 0.89
CA THR A 66 -18.32 7.54 1.77
C THR A 66 -16.81 7.70 1.64
N ARG A 67 -16.11 7.70 2.77
CA ARG A 67 -14.64 7.73 2.80
C ARG A 67 -14.09 6.39 3.23
N SER A 68 -13.16 5.88 2.43
CA SER A 68 -12.41 4.66 2.69
C SER A 68 -10.98 5.03 3.09
N THR A 69 -10.50 4.45 4.19
CA THR A 69 -9.15 4.70 4.71
C THR A 69 -8.35 3.39 4.68
N SER A 70 -7.13 3.45 4.17
CA SER A 70 -6.15 2.36 4.25
C SER A 70 -4.88 2.86 4.91
N THR A 71 -4.48 2.17 5.97
CA THR A 71 -3.25 2.45 6.71
C THR A 71 -2.31 1.26 6.61
N VAL A 72 -1.12 1.51 6.09
CA VAL A 72 -0.04 0.52 5.97
C VAL A 72 1.12 0.95 6.85
N ILE A 73 1.61 0.04 7.69
CA ILE A 73 2.73 0.30 8.60
C ILE A 73 3.87 -0.62 8.21
N ILE A 74 4.98 -0.05 7.74
CA ILE A 74 6.23 -0.78 7.50
C ILE A 74 7.03 -0.79 8.80
N GLU A 75 6.97 -1.89 9.55
CA GLU A 75 7.70 -2.02 10.82
C GLU A 75 9.20 -2.27 10.63
N LYS A 76 9.56 -2.99 9.57
CA LYS A 76 10.95 -3.38 9.26
C LYS A 76 11.19 -3.19 7.77
N GLY A 77 12.21 -2.40 7.43
CA GLY A 77 12.61 -2.15 6.06
C GLY A 77 14.00 -1.51 5.99
N VAL A 78 14.56 -1.45 4.78
CA VAL A 78 15.85 -0.81 4.54
C VAL A 78 15.70 0.24 3.43
N CYS A 79 16.08 1.48 3.73
CA CYS A 79 16.30 2.54 2.75
C CYS A 79 17.78 2.96 2.79
N ARG A 80 18.53 2.79 1.70
CA ARG A 80 19.93 3.25 1.59
C ARG A 80 20.15 3.86 0.21
N GLY A 81 20.06 5.18 0.09
CA GLY A 81 20.36 5.92 -1.15
C GLY A 81 19.34 5.76 -2.28
N MET A 82 18.29 4.96 -2.06
CA MET A 82 17.12 4.81 -2.93
C MET A 82 15.87 5.03 -2.08
N GLU A 83 14.90 5.77 -2.61
CA GLU A 83 13.59 5.92 -1.99
C GLU A 83 12.81 4.60 -2.07
N VAL A 84 12.07 4.28 -1.01
CA VAL A 84 11.15 3.14 -1.04
C VAL A 84 9.93 3.59 -1.81
N ALA A 85 9.73 3.00 -2.98
CA ALA A 85 8.51 3.13 -3.77
C ALA A 85 7.94 1.73 -3.97
N LEU A 86 7.14 1.26 -3.01
CA LEU A 86 6.46 -0.04 -3.08
C LEU A 86 5.00 0.17 -3.45
N LYS A 87 4.51 -0.62 -4.40
CA LYS A 87 3.09 -0.65 -4.76
C LYS A 87 2.47 -1.89 -4.12
N LEU A 88 1.61 -1.67 -3.14
CA LEU A 88 0.97 -2.74 -2.38
C LEU A 88 -0.46 -2.95 -2.89
N LYS A 89 -0.76 -4.16 -3.38
CA LYS A 89 -2.14 -4.55 -3.67
C LYS A 89 -2.87 -4.87 -2.38
N THR A 90 -4.00 -4.25 -2.11
CA THR A 90 -4.76 -4.46 -0.88
C THR A 90 -5.24 -5.92 -0.77
N PRO A 91 -5.31 -6.48 0.45
CA PRO A 91 -5.64 -7.90 0.66
C PRO A 91 -7.12 -8.23 0.39
N CYS A 92 -7.96 -7.22 0.24
CA CYS A 92 -9.37 -7.38 -0.09
C CYS A 92 -9.51 -7.22 -1.60
N GLU A 93 -10.10 -8.21 -2.27
CA GLU A 93 -10.82 -7.94 -3.52
C GLU A 93 -11.99 -7.04 -3.14
N VAL A 94 -11.73 -5.74 -2.98
CA VAL A 94 -12.80 -4.76 -2.83
C VAL A 94 -13.57 -4.89 -4.12
N VAL A 95 -14.74 -5.50 -4.03
CA VAL A 95 -15.62 -5.69 -5.17
C VAL A 95 -15.80 -4.30 -5.79
N GLU A 96 -15.24 -4.13 -6.99
CA GLU A 96 -15.20 -2.89 -7.79
C GLU A 96 -16.59 -2.32 -8.12
N ALA A 97 -17.66 -2.90 -7.59
CA ALA A 97 -19.00 -2.40 -7.73
C ALA A 97 -19.21 -1.20 -6.80
N ASN A 98 -18.85 -0.02 -7.29
CA ASN A 98 -19.34 1.28 -6.81
C ASN A 98 -18.75 1.82 -5.50
N ALA A 99 -17.53 1.44 -5.09
CA ALA A 99 -16.85 2.01 -3.92
C ALA A 99 -15.61 2.88 -4.25
N GLY A 100 -15.15 2.87 -5.51
CA GLY A 100 -14.13 3.80 -6.01
C GLY A 100 -12.72 3.62 -5.43
N PHE A 101 -12.49 2.60 -4.61
CA PHE A 101 -11.23 2.39 -3.90
C PHE A 101 -10.17 1.75 -4.81
N HIS A 102 -9.06 2.43 -5.06
CA HIS A 102 -7.96 1.87 -5.82
C HIS A 102 -7.30 0.74 -5.01
N GLN A 103 -7.15 -0.43 -5.64
CA GLN A 103 -6.55 -1.61 -5.01
C GLN A 103 -5.06 -1.45 -4.70
N GLU A 104 -4.41 -0.36 -5.12
CA GLU A 104 -2.97 -0.19 -5.04
C GLU A 104 -2.60 1.00 -4.17
N VAL A 105 -1.88 0.74 -3.08
CA VAL A 105 -1.34 1.76 -2.18
C VAL A 105 0.14 1.97 -2.50
N VAL A 106 0.54 3.21 -2.77
CA VAL A 106 1.96 3.57 -2.94
C VAL A 106 2.56 3.90 -1.59
N LEU A 107 3.58 3.15 -1.20
CA LEU A 107 4.33 3.34 0.03
C LEU A 107 5.60 4.11 -0.30
N ASN A 108 5.75 5.29 0.30
CA ASN A 108 6.82 6.23 -0.01
C ASN A 108 7.95 6.23 1.02
N HIS A 109 7.69 5.68 2.21
CA HIS A 109 8.66 5.66 3.31
C HIS A 109 8.38 4.52 4.29
N ILE A 110 9.41 4.14 5.05
CA ILE A 110 9.28 3.25 6.21
C ILE A 110 8.52 3.99 7.30
N GLY A 111 7.56 3.31 7.93
CA GLY A 111 6.65 3.90 8.91
C GLY A 111 5.20 3.77 8.45
N GLU A 112 4.36 4.63 9.01
CA GLU A 112 2.92 4.67 8.75
C GLU A 112 2.61 5.49 7.50
N ASN A 113 1.94 4.86 6.53
CA ASN A 113 1.42 5.50 5.33
C ASN A 113 -0.10 5.32 5.34
N THR A 114 -0.86 6.43 5.35
CA THR A 114 -2.33 6.41 5.32
C THR A 114 -2.82 7.06 4.03
N ASN A 115 -3.69 6.37 3.31
CA ASN A 115 -4.39 6.86 2.12
C ASN A 115 -5.89 6.91 2.40
N GLU A 116 -6.55 7.99 1.97
CA GLU A 116 -8.00 8.14 2.06
C GLU A 116 -8.58 8.43 0.67
N GLU A 117 -9.65 7.72 0.31
CA GLU A 117 -10.39 7.96 -0.92
C GLU A 117 -11.86 8.18 -0.59
N GLU A 118 -12.44 9.23 -1.17
CA GLU A 118 -13.85 9.55 -0.99
C GLU A 118 -14.61 9.26 -2.28
N LEU A 119 -15.72 8.54 -2.15
CA LEU A 119 -16.66 8.30 -3.22
C LEU A 119 -18.01 8.89 -2.87
N CYS A 120 -18.49 9.79 -3.73
CA CYS A 120 -19.88 10.24 -3.71
C CYS A 120 -20.74 9.40 -4.64
N TRP A 121 -21.84 8.88 -4.12
CA TRP A 121 -22.78 8.01 -4.81
C TRP A 121 -24.21 8.41 -4.46
N GLY A 122 -25.15 8.03 -5.32
CA GLY A 122 -26.57 8.29 -5.10
C GLY A 122 -27.43 7.13 -5.57
N VAL A 123 -28.59 6.99 -4.95
CA VAL A 123 -29.63 6.03 -5.33
C VAL A 123 -30.87 6.83 -5.71
N ASP A 124 -31.44 6.51 -6.86
CA ASP A 124 -32.73 7.01 -7.33
C ASP A 124 -33.60 5.79 -7.63
N SER A 125 -34.51 5.48 -6.73
CA SER A 125 -35.38 4.31 -6.79
C SER A 125 -36.84 4.71 -6.82
N SER A 126 -37.65 3.91 -7.53
CA SER A 126 -39.10 4.01 -7.51
C SER A 126 -39.67 2.88 -6.64
N VAL A 127 -40.48 3.24 -5.66
CA VAL A 127 -41.11 2.32 -4.69
C VAL A 127 -42.60 2.28 -4.96
N ARG A 128 -43.10 1.12 -5.41
CA ARG A 128 -44.53 0.88 -5.60
C ARG A 128 -45.14 0.30 -4.33
N VAL A 129 -46.18 0.94 -3.84
CA VAL A 129 -46.89 0.56 -2.60
C VAL A 129 -48.30 0.13 -2.96
N PRO A 130 -48.67 -1.14 -2.70
CA PRO A 130 -50.02 -1.64 -2.96
C PRO A 130 -51.11 -0.89 -2.19
N PRO A 131 -52.39 -0.96 -2.63
CA PRO A 131 -53.52 -0.39 -1.91
C PRO A 131 -53.57 -0.82 -0.44
N THR A 132 -53.96 0.10 0.45
CA THR A 132 -54.17 -0.17 1.89
C THR A 132 -52.99 -0.88 2.58
N SER A 133 -51.75 -0.56 2.20
CA SER A 133 -50.55 -1.26 2.67
C SER A 133 -49.40 -0.31 3.00
N GLU A 134 -48.38 -0.86 3.66
CA GLU A 134 -47.12 -0.19 3.94
C GLU A 134 -45.96 -0.96 3.30
N THR A 135 -44.97 -0.24 2.78
CA THR A 135 -43.74 -0.81 2.22
C THR A 135 -42.55 -0.13 2.89
N VAL A 136 -41.65 -0.94 3.42
CA VAL A 136 -40.41 -0.45 4.05
C VAL A 136 -39.28 -0.50 3.03
N ALA A 137 -38.60 0.62 2.84
CA ALA A 137 -37.39 0.72 2.03
C ALA A 137 -36.18 0.97 2.94
N GLU A 138 -35.15 0.15 2.77
CA GLU A 138 -33.89 0.24 3.51
C GLU A 138 -32.72 0.39 2.53
N LEU A 139 -31.85 1.36 2.80
CA LEU A 139 -30.57 1.51 2.13
C LEU A 139 -29.50 0.86 2.99
N VAL A 140 -28.91 -0.23 2.51
CA VAL A 140 -27.90 -1.01 3.23
C VAL A 140 -26.56 -0.88 2.52
N ILE A 141 -25.49 -0.67 3.28
CA ILE A 141 -24.12 -0.78 2.81
C ILE A 141 -23.43 -1.98 3.44
N LEU A 142 -22.51 -2.57 2.68
CA LEU A 142 -21.60 -3.60 3.15
C LEU A 142 -20.24 -2.96 3.37
N GLU A 143 -19.85 -2.80 4.63
CA GLU A 143 -18.53 -2.30 4.99
C GLU A 143 -17.61 -3.51 5.26
N GLU A 144 -16.39 -3.47 4.74
CA GLU A 144 -15.37 -4.48 5.01
C GLU A 144 -14.23 -3.84 5.80
N GLN A 145 -13.96 -4.34 7.00
CA GLN A 145 -12.79 -3.96 7.78
C GLN A 145 -11.78 -5.10 7.78
N CYS A 146 -10.61 -4.84 7.22
CA CYS A 146 -9.55 -5.84 7.12
C CYS A 146 -8.26 -5.31 7.76
N LYS A 147 -7.70 -6.11 8.67
CA LYS A 147 -6.36 -5.91 9.22
C LYS A 147 -5.55 -7.18 8.96
N ARG A 148 -4.40 -7.03 8.31
CA ARG A 148 -3.50 -8.13 7.94
C ARG A 148 -2.06 -7.74 8.21
N ASP A 149 -1.28 -8.72 8.62
CA ASP A 149 0.17 -8.60 8.57
C ASP A 149 0.60 -8.92 7.14
N PHE A 150 1.62 -8.24 6.64
CA PHE A 150 2.14 -8.49 5.31
C PHE A 150 3.66 -8.66 5.33
N ARG A 151 4.18 -9.42 4.37
CA ARG A 151 5.62 -9.58 4.13
C ARG A 151 5.92 -9.43 2.64
N ILE A 152 6.94 -8.65 2.34
CA ILE A 152 7.50 -8.50 1.00
C ILE A 152 8.98 -8.88 1.10
N GLU A 153 9.41 -9.83 0.28
CA GLU A 153 10.83 -10.16 0.14
C GLU A 153 11.44 -9.27 -0.94
N ASN A 154 12.55 -8.60 -0.61
CA ASN A 154 13.30 -7.78 -1.57
C ASN A 154 14.62 -8.45 -1.90
N ARG A 155 14.97 -8.48 -3.19
CA ARG A 155 16.20 -9.05 -3.72
C ARG A 155 17.04 -7.95 -4.36
N MET A 156 18.27 -7.80 -3.92
CA MET A 156 19.27 -6.89 -4.48
C MET A 156 20.41 -7.66 -5.13
N THR A 157 20.74 -7.30 -6.35
CA THR A 157 21.86 -7.85 -7.11
C THR A 157 22.62 -6.76 -7.85
N GLY A 158 23.85 -7.05 -8.28
CA GLY A 158 24.65 -6.12 -9.07
C GLY A 158 25.71 -5.40 -8.23
N LYS A 159 26.08 -4.21 -8.68
CA LYS A 159 27.27 -3.51 -8.20
C LYS A 159 26.99 -2.05 -7.85
N VAL A 160 27.69 -1.58 -6.83
CA VAL A 160 27.73 -0.16 -6.45
C VAL A 160 29.05 0.43 -6.92
N LEU A 161 28.99 1.59 -7.57
CA LEU A 161 30.17 2.32 -8.00
C LEU A 161 30.35 3.54 -7.10
N VAL A 162 31.56 3.79 -6.64
CA VAL A 162 31.91 4.97 -5.86
C VAL A 162 32.98 5.73 -6.61
N THR A 163 32.62 6.90 -7.11
CA THR A 163 33.55 7.83 -7.73
C THR A 163 34.15 8.71 -6.65
N VAL A 164 35.47 8.74 -6.57
CA VAL A 164 36.21 9.56 -5.60
C VAL A 164 36.84 10.73 -6.33
N THR A 165 36.50 11.96 -5.93
CA THR A 165 37.04 13.20 -6.52
C THR A 165 37.81 14.02 -5.49
N ASN A 166 38.81 14.79 -5.94
CA ASN A 166 39.59 15.68 -5.09
C ASN A 166 39.02 17.10 -5.12
N LEU A 167 38.40 17.54 -4.03
CA LEU A 167 37.78 18.85 -3.93
C LEU A 167 38.79 20.01 -3.99
N LYS A 168 40.06 19.76 -3.63
CA LYS A 168 41.12 20.79 -3.68
C LYS A 168 41.73 20.95 -5.09
N GLN A 169 41.46 20.00 -5.98
CA GLN A 169 41.98 19.98 -7.35
C GLN A 169 40.81 20.01 -8.35
N ASN A 170 39.93 21.01 -8.21
CA ASN A 170 38.79 21.25 -9.11
C ASN A 170 37.93 19.99 -9.39
N ASN A 171 37.61 19.23 -8.33
CA ASN A 171 36.85 17.97 -8.41
C ASN A 171 37.45 16.94 -9.38
N SER A 172 38.78 16.95 -9.58
CA SER A 172 39.46 15.97 -10.43
C SER A 172 39.23 14.54 -9.92
N LEU A 173 39.04 13.62 -10.86
CA LEU A 173 38.85 12.21 -10.58
C LEU A 173 40.11 11.61 -9.95
N VAL A 174 39.96 11.02 -8.77
CA VAL A 174 41.02 10.26 -8.09
C VAL A 174 40.94 8.80 -8.49
N THR A 175 39.78 8.17 -8.32
CA THR A 175 39.56 6.76 -8.64
C THR A 175 38.07 6.43 -8.72
N VAL A 176 37.75 5.25 -9.24
CA VAL A 176 36.43 4.64 -9.20
C VAL A 176 36.55 3.27 -8.54
N ILE A 177 35.79 3.07 -7.48
CA ILE A 177 35.71 1.80 -6.74
C ILE A 177 34.42 1.11 -7.14
N GLU A 178 34.49 -0.17 -7.51
CA GLU A 178 33.31 -0.98 -7.82
C GLU A 178 33.24 -2.14 -6.82
N GLY A 179 32.07 -2.37 -6.24
CA GLY A 179 31.84 -3.48 -5.30
C GLY A 179 30.51 -4.18 -5.54
N ASN A 180 30.50 -5.51 -5.42
CA ASN A 180 29.25 -6.28 -5.45
C ASN A 180 28.42 -5.98 -4.19
N ILE A 181 27.11 -5.76 -4.35
CA ILE A 181 26.24 -5.42 -3.21
C ILE A 181 26.22 -6.51 -2.13
N ALA A 182 26.25 -7.79 -2.51
CA ALA A 182 26.27 -8.90 -1.58
C ALA A 182 27.55 -8.88 -0.72
N ASP A 183 28.71 -8.61 -1.33
CA ASP A 183 29.98 -8.52 -0.60
C ASP A 183 30.03 -7.30 0.31
N ILE A 184 29.50 -6.17 -0.15
CA ILE A 184 29.38 -4.96 0.66
C ILE A 184 28.53 -5.24 1.91
N ILE A 185 27.38 -5.92 1.76
CA ILE A 185 26.49 -6.25 2.87
C ILE A 185 27.11 -7.29 3.80
N ARG A 186 27.83 -8.31 3.27
CA ARG A 186 28.61 -9.26 4.10
C ARG A 186 29.60 -8.56 5.02
N GLY A 187 30.21 -7.47 4.54
CA GLY A 187 31.14 -6.65 5.32
C GLY A 187 30.48 -5.86 6.46
N ILE A 188 29.15 -5.76 6.51
CA ILE A 188 28.43 -5.06 7.57
C ILE A 188 28.35 -5.95 8.82
N VAL A 189 28.80 -5.42 9.95
CA VAL A 189 28.70 -6.09 11.25
C VAL A 189 27.23 -6.40 11.56
N ASN A 190 26.96 -7.67 11.87
CA ASN A 190 25.64 -8.20 12.18
C ASN A 190 24.60 -7.98 11.06
N TYR A 191 24.99 -8.09 9.78
CA TYR A 191 24.05 -7.96 8.66
C TYR A 191 22.82 -8.90 8.79
N ALA A 192 23.01 -10.11 9.29
CA ALA A 192 21.92 -11.07 9.53
C ALA A 192 20.89 -10.56 10.55
N SER A 193 21.34 -9.95 11.66
CA SER A 193 20.43 -9.37 12.66
C SER A 193 19.71 -8.12 12.15
N LYS A 194 20.17 -7.54 11.03
CA LYS A 194 19.53 -6.42 10.33
C LYS A 194 18.52 -6.89 9.28
N GLY A 195 18.27 -8.20 9.18
CA GLY A 195 17.29 -8.78 8.27
C GLY A 195 17.85 -9.30 6.95
N PHE A 196 19.16 -9.16 6.71
CA PHE A 196 19.76 -9.58 5.45
C PHE A 196 20.14 -11.06 5.44
N THR A 197 19.76 -11.76 4.38
CA THR A 197 20.28 -13.09 4.02
C THR A 197 21.01 -12.99 2.69
N ILE A 198 22.12 -13.69 2.53
CA ILE A 198 22.96 -13.54 1.33
C ILE A 198 23.18 -14.91 0.70
N ASP A 199 22.78 -15.04 -0.57
CA ASP A 199 22.93 -16.25 -1.38
C ASP A 199 23.74 -15.91 -2.64
N GLY A 200 24.98 -16.39 -2.71
CA GLY A 200 25.88 -16.07 -3.82
C GLY A 200 26.09 -14.56 -4.00
N ASN A 201 25.58 -14.00 -5.10
CA ASN A 201 25.67 -12.56 -5.40
C ASN A 201 24.34 -11.81 -5.16
N VAL A 202 23.41 -12.43 -4.45
CA VAL A 202 22.07 -11.91 -4.15
C VAL A 202 21.99 -11.59 -2.66
N SER A 203 21.53 -10.39 -2.33
CA SER A 203 21.14 -10.02 -0.97
C SER A 203 19.62 -9.97 -0.87
N VAL A 204 19.06 -10.64 0.13
CA VAL A 204 17.63 -10.75 0.39
C VAL A 204 17.30 -10.06 1.73
N TYR A 205 16.21 -9.29 1.81
CA TYR A 205 15.74 -8.66 3.05
C TYR A 205 14.22 -8.45 3.08
#